data_AF-A0A918LJX8-F1
#
_entry.id   AF-A0A918LJX8-F1
#
_cell.length_a   1.000
_cell.length_b   1.000
_cell.length_c   1.000
_cell.angle_alpha   90.00
_cell.angle_beta   90.00
_cell.angle_gamma   90.00
#
_symmetry.space_group_name_H-M   'P 1'
#
loop_
_entity.id
_entity.type
_entity.pdbx_description
1 polymer ?
#
loop_
_entity_poly.entity_id
_entity_poly.type
_entity_poly.pdbx_seq_one_letter_code
_entity_poly.pdbx_strand_id
1 'polypeptide(L)'
;MGAPCTRAAKADTRLRHLGVAGARRGRGGGPALTALGRRSFVGRLDRELEGDGEVVECEGDMPCPLRAAFRAGLDPLTAADLVTSPTGPVLLGLTERPPP
;
A
#
# COMPACT_ATOMS: atom_id res chain seq x y z
N MET A 1 -12.77 -0.48 6.38
CA MET A 1 -12.02 -1.65 5.82
C MET A 1 -12.52 -2.93 6.46
N GLY A 2 -13.00 -3.90 5.68
CA GLY A 2 -13.62 -5.13 6.18
C GLY A 2 -12.65 -6.27 6.50
N ALA A 3 -11.50 -5.99 7.11
CA ALA A 3 -10.49 -7.01 7.46
C ALA A 3 -10.43 -7.24 8.98
N PRO A 4 -10.16 -8.47 9.45
CA PRO A 4 -9.88 -8.74 10.85
C PRO A 4 -8.71 -7.89 11.37
N CYS A 5 -8.82 -7.42 12.61
CA CYS A 5 -7.80 -6.56 13.24
C CYS A 5 -6.40 -7.19 13.24
N THR A 6 -6.30 -8.51 13.36
CA THR A 6 -5.03 -9.24 13.32
C THR A 6 -4.35 -9.17 11.96
N ARG A 7 -5.11 -9.18 10.85
CA ARG A 7 -4.54 -8.97 9.50
C ARG A 7 -4.07 -7.54 9.32
N ALA A 8 -4.86 -6.57 9.78
CA ALA A 8 -4.48 -5.16 9.73
C ALA A 8 -3.22 -4.87 10.57
N ALA A 9 -3.09 -5.49 11.75
CA ALA A 9 -1.92 -5.35 12.62
C ALA A 9 -0.64 -5.93 12.00
N LYS A 10 -0.74 -7.08 11.30
CA LYS A 10 0.40 -7.65 10.56
C LYS A 10 0.84 -6.72 9.43
N ALA A 11 -0.11 -6.18 8.66
CA ALA A 11 0.19 -5.22 7.60
C ALA A 11 0.87 -3.95 8.15
N ASP A 12 0.32 -3.34 9.21
CA ASP A 12 0.91 -2.18 9.88
C ASP A 12 2.34 -2.48 10.39
N THR A 13 2.56 -3.65 10.98
CA THR A 13 3.89 -4.07 11.44
C THR A 13 4.89 -4.15 10.28
N ARG A 14 4.50 -4.75 9.15
CA ARG A 14 5.37 -4.84 7.96
C ARG A 14 5.67 -3.46 7.37
N LEU A 15 4.65 -2.61 7.24
CA LEU A 15 4.80 -1.23 6.75
C LEU A 15 5.71 -0.38 7.67
N ARG A 16 5.71 -0.64 8.98
CA ARG A 16 6.64 0.00 9.93
C ARG A 16 8.08 -0.47 9.74
N HIS A 17 8.30 -1.76 9.47
CA HIS A 17 9.64 -2.26 9.14
C HIS A 17 10.22 -1.63 7.87
N LEU A 18 9.36 -1.28 6.90
CA LEU A 18 9.76 -0.54 5.69
C LEU A 18 9.90 0.98 5.93
N GLY A 19 9.61 1.47 7.15
CA GLY A 19 9.72 2.89 7.50
C GLY A 19 8.65 3.79 6.89
N VAL A 20 7.65 3.23 6.19
CA VAL A 20 6.57 4.01 5.54
C VAL A 20 5.40 4.30 6.47
N ALA A 21 5.22 3.48 7.50
CA ALA A 21 4.29 3.72 8.59
C ALA A 21 5.03 3.87 9.93
N GLY A 22 4.40 4.58 10.86
CA GLY A 22 4.84 4.74 12.23
C GLY A 22 3.66 4.68 13.19
N ALA A 23 3.92 4.99 14.46
CA ALA A 23 2.89 5.06 15.49
C ALA A 23 2.83 6.45 16.10
N ARG A 24 1.63 7.00 16.23
CA ARG A 24 1.35 8.12 17.12
C ARG A 24 1.05 7.57 18.52
N ARG A 25 1.73 8.12 19.53
CA ARG A 25 1.53 7.77 20.94
C ARG A 25 0.38 8.59 21.54
N GLY A 26 -0.13 8.13 22.69
CA GLY A 26 -1.19 8.81 23.45
C GLY A 26 -2.56 8.17 23.30
N ARG A 27 -3.56 8.71 24.02
CA ARG A 27 -4.96 8.27 23.93
C ARG A 27 -5.50 8.63 22.54
N GLY A 28 -6.02 7.64 21.81
CA GLY A 28 -6.38 7.81 20.39
C GLY A 28 -5.17 7.80 19.45
N GLY A 29 -4.01 7.38 19.93
CA GLY A 29 -2.86 7.05 19.10
C GLY A 29 -3.16 5.90 18.15
N GLY A 30 -2.26 5.70 17.18
CA GLY A 30 -2.49 4.72 16.14
C GLY A 30 -1.48 4.80 14.99
N PRO A 31 -1.66 3.99 13.96
CA PRO A 31 -0.81 4.03 12.78
C PRO A 31 -0.87 5.39 12.09
N ALA A 32 0.27 5.85 11.59
CA ALA A 32 0.38 7.09 10.81
C ALA A 32 1.44 6.95 9.72
N LEU A 33 1.20 7.55 8.55
CA LEU A 33 2.20 7.59 7.50
C LEU A 33 3.39 8.48 7.87
N THR A 34 4.60 8.01 7.58
CA THR A 34 5.82 8.80 7.70
C THR A 34 5.95 9.77 6.51
N ALA A 35 6.96 10.65 6.55
CA ALA A 35 7.28 11.48 5.39
C ALA A 35 7.71 10.63 4.18
N LEU A 36 8.44 9.53 4.43
CA LEU A 36 8.78 8.54 3.42
C LEU A 36 7.53 7.91 2.85
N GLY A 37 6.63 7.39 3.69
CA GLY A 37 5.41 6.72 3.23
C GLY A 37 4.49 7.59 2.37
N ARG A 38 4.47 8.91 2.60
CA ARG A 38 3.72 9.85 1.75
C ARG A 38 4.30 10.01 0.34
N ARG A 39 5.59 9.74 0.13
CA ARG A 39 6.31 9.94 -1.13
C ARG A 39 6.78 8.61 -1.75
N SER A 40 6.59 7.50 -1.07
CA SER A 40 6.94 6.18 -1.59
C SER A 40 6.08 5.84 -2.79
N PHE A 41 6.75 5.39 -3.86
CA PHE A 41 6.08 4.87 -5.03
C PHE A 41 5.41 3.52 -4.73
N VAL A 42 4.23 3.31 -5.29
CA VAL A 42 3.42 2.11 -5.13
C VAL A 42 4.16 0.90 -5.70
N GLY A 43 4.76 1.04 -6.89
CA GLY A 43 5.56 -0.03 -7.49
C GLY A 43 6.77 -0.45 -6.65
N ARG A 44 7.34 0.45 -5.85
CA ARG A 44 8.40 0.08 -4.88
C ARG A 44 7.82 -0.71 -3.71
N LEU A 45 6.71 -0.27 -3.14
CA LEU A 45 6.05 -0.94 -2.01
C LEU A 45 5.58 -2.34 -2.38
N ASP A 46 4.99 -2.50 -3.57
CA ASP A 46 4.58 -3.80 -4.12
C ASP A 46 5.76 -4.79 -4.15
N ARG A 47 6.91 -4.37 -4.71
CA ARG A 47 8.15 -5.18 -4.73
C ARG A 47 8.67 -5.53 -3.34
N GLU A 48 8.67 -4.59 -2.40
CA GLU A 48 9.18 -4.84 -1.03
C GLU A 48 8.23 -5.74 -0.20
N LEU A 49 6.93 -5.73 -0.50
CA LEU A 49 5.92 -6.51 0.20
C LEU A 49 5.75 -7.92 -0.37
N GLU A 50 5.67 -8.06 -1.69
CA GLU A 50 5.48 -9.34 -2.39
C GLU A 50 6.80 -10.05 -2.70
N GLY A 51 7.91 -9.29 -2.73
CA GLY A 51 9.22 -9.80 -3.11
C GLY A 51 9.41 -9.93 -4.63
N ASP A 52 10.47 -10.65 -5.01
CA ASP A 52 10.87 -10.87 -6.41
C ASP A 52 10.16 -12.07 -7.05
N GLY A 53 9.08 -12.58 -6.42
CA GLY A 53 8.28 -13.69 -6.94
C GLY A 53 7.67 -13.36 -8.30
N GLU A 54 7.69 -14.33 -9.20
CA GLU A 54 7.13 -14.18 -10.54
C GLU A 54 5.60 -14.32 -10.52
N VAL A 55 4.90 -13.36 -11.12
CA VAL A 55 3.44 -13.39 -11.25
C VAL A 55 3.01 -14.25 -12.45
N VAL A 56 3.91 -14.41 -13.42
CA VAL A 56 3.73 -15.19 -14.64
C VAL A 56 4.96 -16.07 -14.77
N GLU A 57 4.80 -17.37 -14.92
CA GLU A 57 5.90 -18.28 -15.24
C GLU A 57 6.37 -17.96 -16.67
N CYS A 58 7.43 -17.16 -16.77
CA CYS A 58 8.01 -16.76 -18.04
C CYS A 58 9.19 -17.68 -18.36
N GLU A 59 8.96 -19.00 -18.43
CA GLU A 59 9.98 -19.95 -18.88
C GLU A 59 10.01 -20.01 -20.43
N GLY A 60 11.20 -19.86 -21.03
CA GLY A 60 11.43 -20.02 -22.47
C GLY A 60 12.42 -19.02 -23.08
N ASP A 61 12.78 -19.24 -24.34
CA ASP A 61 13.79 -18.43 -25.08
C ASP A 61 13.28 -17.06 -25.55
N MET A 62 11.99 -16.77 -25.44
CA MET A 62 11.41 -15.49 -25.85
C MET A 62 11.28 -14.52 -24.67
N PRO A 63 11.68 -13.24 -24.82
CA PRO A 63 11.50 -12.25 -23.77
C PRO A 63 10.00 -12.07 -23.47
N CYS A 64 9.63 -12.23 -22.20
CA CYS A 64 8.25 -12.10 -21.71
C CYS A 64 7.94 -10.62 -21.43
N PRO A 65 7.26 -9.88 -22.34
CA PRO A 65 7.08 -8.42 -22.19
C PRO A 65 6.22 -8.05 -20.96
N LEU A 66 5.43 -8.99 -20.45
CA LEU A 66 4.53 -8.79 -19.31
C LEU A 66 5.26 -8.73 -17.97
N ARG A 67 6.45 -9.32 -17.84
CA ARG A 67 7.21 -9.41 -16.57
C ARG A 67 7.56 -8.04 -16.00
N ALA A 68 7.96 -7.09 -16.85
CA ALA A 68 8.33 -5.74 -16.43
C ALA A 68 7.19 -4.72 -16.59
N ALA A 69 6.24 -4.95 -17.52
CA ALA A 69 5.24 -3.96 -17.90
C ALA A 69 4.25 -3.63 -16.77
N PHE A 70 3.79 -4.63 -16.02
CA PHE A 70 2.81 -4.39 -14.93
C PHE A 70 3.41 -3.53 -13.81
N ARG A 71 4.59 -3.93 -13.29
CA ARG A 71 5.23 -3.21 -12.18
C ARG A 71 5.69 -1.81 -12.60
N ALA A 72 6.13 -1.63 -13.86
CA ALA A 72 6.50 -0.32 -14.40
C ALA A 72 5.32 0.67 -14.38
N GLY A 73 4.09 0.20 -14.57
CA GLY A 73 2.90 1.06 -14.49
C GLY A 73 2.62 1.61 -13.09
N LEU A 74 3.12 0.96 -12.04
CA LEU A 74 2.93 1.37 -10.63
C LEU A 74 4.03 2.29 -10.11
N ASP A 75 5.17 2.37 -10.79
CA ASP A 75 6.32 3.18 -10.39
C ASP A 75 6.09 4.69 -10.36
N PRO A 76 5.22 5.30 -11.19
CA PRO A 76 4.97 6.75 -11.08
C PRO A 76 3.95 7.12 -10.00
N LEU A 77 3.22 6.15 -9.43
CA LEU A 77 2.13 6.41 -8.49
C LEU A 77 2.62 6.40 -7.04
N THR A 78 2.11 7.30 -6.22
CA THR A 78 2.31 7.32 -4.75
C THR A 78 1.00 7.05 -4.01
N ALA A 79 1.09 6.80 -2.70
CA ALA A 79 -0.10 6.72 -1.86
C ALA A 79 -0.94 8.01 -1.88
N ALA A 80 -0.32 9.17 -2.09
CA ALA A 80 -1.02 10.45 -2.22
C ALA A 80 -1.86 10.51 -3.51
N ASP A 81 -1.33 9.97 -4.61
CA ASP A 81 -2.05 9.89 -5.89
C ASP A 81 -3.24 8.94 -5.80
N LEU A 82 -3.12 7.83 -5.07
CA LEU A 82 -4.20 6.85 -4.92
C LEU A 82 -5.38 7.35 -4.10
N VAL A 83 -5.17 8.31 -3.19
CA VAL A 83 -6.23 8.86 -2.33
C VAL A 83 -6.84 10.14 -2.90
N THR A 84 -6.47 10.55 -4.11
CA THR A 84 -7.23 11.60 -4.81
C THR A 84 -8.67 11.14 -5.05
N SER A 85 -9.55 12.08 -5.42
CA SER A 85 -10.94 11.73 -5.77
C SER A 85 -10.97 10.64 -6.85
N PRO A 86 -11.81 9.60 -6.70
CA PRO A 86 -12.87 9.44 -5.70
C PRO A 86 -12.46 8.69 -4.42
N THR A 87 -11.27 8.08 -4.38
CA THR A 87 -10.89 7.13 -3.33
C THR A 87 -10.84 7.78 -1.94
N GLY A 88 -10.23 8.96 -1.82
CA GLY A 88 -10.12 9.67 -0.53
C GLY A 88 -11.47 9.95 0.13
N PRO A 89 -12.41 10.63 -0.57
CA PRO A 89 -13.76 10.86 -0.07
C PRO A 89 -14.49 9.57 0.34
N VAL A 90 -14.37 8.50 -0.45
CA VAL A 90 -14.97 7.19 -0.12
C VAL A 90 -14.37 6.62 1.17
N LEU A 91 -13.04 6.64 1.32
CA LEU A 91 -12.37 6.13 2.52
C LEU A 91 -12.78 6.90 3.79
N LEU A 92 -12.95 8.22 3.69
CA LEU A 92 -13.44 9.04 4.81
C LEU A 92 -14.88 8.68 5.17
N GLY A 93 -15.78 8.55 4.20
CA GLY A 93 -17.17 8.15 4.42
C GLY A 93 -17.31 6.78 5.09
N LEU A 94 -16.36 5.84 4.88
CA LEU A 94 -16.33 4.55 5.59
C LEU A 94 -15.93 4.64 7.06
N THR A 95 -15.33 5.76 7.50
CA THR A 95 -14.96 6.01 8.90
C THR A 95 -15.99 6.84 9.64
N GLU A 96 -16.86 7.55 8.91
CA GLU A 96 -17.95 8.29 9.50
C GLU A 96 -18.94 7.30 10.13
N ARG A 97 -19.30 7.59 11.38
CA ARG A 97 -20.41 6.89 12.03
C ARG A 97 -21.70 7.29 11.30
N PRO A 98 -22.59 6.35 10.97
CA PRO A 98 -23.89 6.71 10.40
C PRO A 98 -24.56 7.77 11.28
N PRO A 99 -25.20 8.81 10.68
CA PRO A 99 -25.99 9.76 11.47
C PRO A 99 -27.08 9.00 12.24
N PRO A 100 -27.48 9.49 13.43
CA PRO A 100 -28.50 8.84 14.25
C PRO A 100 -29.85 8.72 13.54
#